data_AF-A0A1D3TKR3-F1
#
_entry.id   AF-A0A1D3TKR3-F1
#
_cell.length_a   1.000
_cell.length_b   1.000
_cell.length_c   1.000
_cell.angle_alpha   90.00
_cell.angle_beta   90.00
_cell.angle_gamma   90.00
#
_symmetry.space_group_name_H-M   'P 1'
#
loop_
_entity.id
_entity.type
_entity.pdbx_description
1 polymer ?
#
loop_
_entity_poly.entity_id
_entity_poly.type
_entity_poly.pdbx_seq_one_letter_code
_entity_poly.pdbx_strand_id
1 'polypeptide(L)'
;MRNPPFSSFRLFSLPMLRDFFNVMRYEALPKKLIENVIKTGTFCRTMLPVFIPICMYQYIRQVDKDRYAEELLYEYAQSDDLKGFFDSSMKHKNRKNWKIQYDLYLIDKAVNS
;
A
#
# COMPACT_ATOMS: atom_id res chain seq x y z
N MET A 1 -0.15 -46.50 26.66
CA MET A 1 -1.29 -45.91 25.92
C MET A 1 -1.51 -44.48 26.41
N ARG A 2 -1.12 -43.47 25.62
CA ARG A 2 -1.43 -42.05 25.85
C ARG A 2 -1.53 -41.39 24.47
N ASN A 3 -2.75 -41.00 24.09
CA ASN A 3 -3.09 -40.46 22.77
C ASN A 3 -2.53 -39.03 22.61
N PRO A 4 -2.00 -38.63 21.44
CA PRO A 4 -1.80 -37.21 21.15
C PRO A 4 -3.14 -36.55 20.79
N PRO A 5 -3.49 -35.38 21.35
CA PRO A 5 -4.60 -34.57 20.88
C PRO A 5 -4.17 -33.83 19.60
N PHE A 6 -5.16 -33.29 18.87
CA PHE A 6 -5.02 -32.56 17.59
C PHE A 6 -5.20 -33.40 16.32
N SER A 7 -6.33 -34.11 16.28
CA SER A 7 -7.02 -34.48 15.04
C SER A 7 -7.83 -33.29 14.50
N SER A 8 -7.20 -32.23 14.00
CA SER A 8 -7.90 -31.27 13.13
C SER A 8 -6.91 -30.31 12.51
N PHE A 9 -6.41 -30.60 11.31
CA PHE A 9 -6.02 -29.63 10.27
C PHE A 9 -5.64 -30.43 9.01
N ARG A 10 -6.64 -31.09 8.39
CA ARG A 10 -6.51 -31.67 7.05
C ARG A 10 -6.59 -30.56 5.98
N LEU A 11 -5.64 -29.62 5.94
CA LEU A 11 -5.69 -28.55 4.93
C LEU A 11 -4.35 -28.07 4.38
N PHE A 12 -3.26 -28.79 4.62
CA PHE A 12 -1.95 -28.45 4.04
C PHE A 12 -1.27 -29.69 3.44
N SER A 13 -1.76 -30.15 2.30
CA SER A 13 -1.17 -31.25 1.53
C SER A 13 -0.24 -30.74 0.42
N LEU A 14 0.71 -29.86 0.75
CA LEU A 14 1.81 -29.50 -0.13
C LEU A 14 3.14 -29.88 0.56
N PRO A 15 3.91 -30.85 0.04
CA PRO A 15 5.14 -31.32 0.69
C PRO A 15 6.16 -30.19 0.89
N MET A 16 6.22 -29.22 -0.03
CA MET A 16 7.07 -28.03 0.05
C MET A 16 6.82 -27.18 1.32
N LEU A 17 5.55 -27.01 1.70
CA LEU A 17 5.20 -26.21 2.88
C LEU A 17 5.49 -26.98 4.17
N ARG A 18 5.33 -28.31 4.15
CA ARG A 18 5.67 -29.17 5.29
C ARG A 18 7.17 -29.12 5.61
N ASP A 19 8.03 -29.12 4.60
CA ASP A 19 9.48 -29.00 4.79
C ASP A 19 9.87 -27.60 5.28
N PHE A 20 9.23 -26.55 4.75
CA PHE A 20 9.42 -25.18 5.25
C PHE A 20 9.01 -25.04 6.73
N PHE A 21 7.86 -25.58 7.14
CA PHE A 21 7.43 -25.55 8.54
C PHE A 21 8.30 -26.43 9.45
N ASN A 22 8.87 -27.52 8.93
CA ASN A 22 9.83 -28.35 9.67
C ASN A 22 11.17 -27.64 9.91
N VAL A 23 11.65 -26.83 8.95
CA VAL A 23 12.85 -26.00 9.10
C VAL A 23 12.61 -24.83 10.07
N MET A 24 11.39 -24.28 10.08
CA MET A 24 10.97 -23.23 11.01
C MET A 24 10.64 -23.75 12.43
N ARG A 25 10.99 -25.01 12.76
CA ARG A 25 10.86 -25.54 14.12
C ARG A 25 11.78 -24.76 15.06
N TYR A 26 11.19 -24.28 16.16
CA TYR A 26 11.84 -23.48 17.19
C TYR A 26 13.11 -24.15 17.77
N GLU A 27 13.13 -25.49 17.80
CA GLU A 27 14.26 -26.30 18.29
C GLU A 27 15.49 -26.28 17.37
N ALA A 28 15.31 -26.03 16.07
CA ALA A 28 16.38 -26.05 15.07
C ALA A 28 16.94 -24.65 14.74
N LEU A 29 16.32 -23.59 15.25
CA LEU A 29 16.68 -22.22 14.95
C LEU A 29 17.75 -21.66 15.92
N PRO A 30 18.70 -20.87 15.43
CA PRO A 30 19.71 -20.26 16.29
C PRO A 30 19.07 -19.23 17.23
N LYS A 31 19.39 -19.32 18.52
CA LYS A 31 18.81 -18.51 19.60
C LYS A 31 18.84 -16.99 19.32
N LYS A 32 19.90 -16.50 18.67
CA LYS A 32 20.04 -15.10 18.26
C LYS A 32 18.97 -14.63 17.26
N LEU A 33 18.57 -15.48 16.31
CA LEU A 33 17.51 -15.12 15.36
C LEU A 33 16.14 -15.05 16.06
N ILE A 34 15.87 -15.97 16.98
CA ILE A 34 14.64 -15.97 17.76
C ILE A 34 14.53 -14.68 18.58
N GLU A 35 15.58 -14.30 19.30
CA GLU A 35 15.61 -13.05 20.07
C GLU A 35 15.39 -11.82 19.19
N ASN A 36 16.03 -11.77 18.01
CA ASN A 36 15.86 -10.65 17.08
C ASN A 36 14.45 -10.61 16.51
N VAL A 37 13.86 -11.73 16.11
CA VAL A 37 12.47 -11.80 15.62
C VAL A 37 11.49 -11.38 16.69
N ILE A 38 11.70 -11.81 17.94
CA ILE A 38 10.86 -11.38 19.07
C ILE A 38 11.00 -9.86 19.30
N LYS A 39 12.23 -9.32 19.32
CA LYS A 39 12.47 -7.87 19.47
C LYS A 39 11.85 -7.06 18.32
N THR A 40 11.96 -7.53 17.09
CA THR A 40 11.33 -6.87 15.93
C THR A 40 9.81 -6.97 16.00
N GLY A 41 9.27 -8.12 16.41
CA GLY A 41 7.84 -8.33 16.59
C GLY A 41 7.25 -7.45 17.69
N THR A 42 7.93 -7.31 18.82
CA THR A 42 7.51 -6.40 19.90
C THR A 42 7.60 -4.94 19.46
N PHE A 43 8.69 -4.54 18.80
CA PHE A 43 8.84 -3.20 18.24
C PHE A 43 7.72 -2.86 17.26
N CYS A 44 7.39 -3.78 16.34
CA CYS A 44 6.30 -3.60 15.38
C CYS A 44 4.95 -3.38 16.09
N ARG A 45 4.64 -4.17 17.14
CA ARG A 45 3.40 -4.00 17.94
C ARG A 45 3.35 -2.66 18.66
N THR A 46 4.48 -2.16 19.15
CA THR A 46 4.54 -0.85 19.82
C THR A 46 4.52 0.32 18.84
N MET A 47 5.01 0.14 17.61
CA MET A 47 5.10 1.20 16.61
C MET A 47 3.83 1.33 15.76
N LEU A 48 3.07 0.23 15.59
CA LEU A 48 1.79 0.18 14.86
C LEU A 48 0.81 1.32 15.24
N PRO A 49 0.54 1.61 16.53
CA PRO A 49 -0.37 2.70 16.91
C PRO A 49 0.14 4.09 16.53
N VAL A 50 1.44 4.29 16.36
CA VAL A 50 2.05 5.56 15.94
C VAL A 50 2.13 5.64 14.41
N PHE A 51 2.32 4.50 13.74
CA PHE A 51 2.44 4.44 12.29
C PHE A 51 1.12 4.78 11.57
N ILE A 52 -0.02 4.28 12.09
CA ILE A 52 -1.35 4.55 11.51
C ILE A 52 -1.64 6.05 11.39
N PRO A 53 -1.55 6.87 12.46
CA PRO A 53 -1.84 8.30 12.36
C PRO A 53 -0.83 9.05 11.47
N ILE A 54 0.44 8.65 11.45
CA ILE A 54 1.44 9.25 10.55
C ILE A 54 1.09 8.98 9.09
N CYS A 55 0.73 7.73 8.75
CA CYS A 55 0.32 7.38 7.40
C CYS A 55 -0.96 8.11 7.00
N MET A 56 -1.93 8.20 7.90
CA MET A 56 -3.17 8.92 7.65
C MET A 56 -2.91 10.42 7.42
N TYR A 57 -2.05 11.03 8.23
CA TYR A 57 -1.65 12.42 8.07
C TYR A 57 -0.96 12.68 6.73
N GLN A 58 -0.02 11.80 6.34
CA GLN A 58 0.65 11.91 5.04
C GLN A 58 -0.34 11.74 3.88
N TYR A 59 -1.28 10.80 4.00
CA TYR A 59 -2.33 10.57 3.01
C TYR A 59 -3.22 11.81 2.84
N ILE A 60 -3.70 12.41 3.93
CA ILE A 60 -4.51 13.64 3.87
C ILE A 60 -3.75 14.76 3.16
N ARG A 61 -2.49 14.99 3.54
CA ARG A 61 -1.67 16.04 2.88
C ARG A 61 -1.45 15.78 1.40
N GLN A 62 -1.36 14.51 0.99
CA GLN A 62 -1.19 14.18 -0.42
C GLN A 62 -2.49 14.45 -1.20
N VAL A 63 -3.63 14.05 -0.65
CA VAL A 63 -4.95 14.30 -1.25
C VAL A 63 -5.23 15.80 -1.35
N ASP A 64 -4.91 16.59 -0.31
CA ASP A 64 -5.11 18.05 -0.32
C ASP A 64 -4.30 18.72 -1.43
N LYS A 65 -3.04 18.30 -1.62
CA LYS A 65 -2.19 18.82 -2.70
C LYS A 65 -2.74 18.49 -4.08
N ASP A 66 -3.21 17.26 -4.27
CA ASP A 66 -3.77 16.82 -5.54
C ASP A 66 -5.07 17.58 -5.87
N ARG A 67 -5.92 17.84 -4.87
CA ARG A 67 -7.14 18.66 -5.03
C ARG A 67 -6.81 20.10 -5.40
N TYR A 68 -5.85 20.70 -4.71
CA TYR A 68 -5.42 22.07 -5.00
C TYR A 68 -4.86 22.22 -6.42
N ALA A 69 -4.11 21.22 -6.91
CA ALA A 69 -3.60 21.21 -8.28
C ALA A 69 -4.73 21.07 -9.33
N GLU A 70 -5.75 20.25 -9.04
CA GLU A 70 -6.94 20.13 -9.90
C GLU A 70 -7.71 21.47 -10.01
N GLU A 71 -7.85 22.20 -8.90
CA GLU A 71 -8.48 23.53 -8.87
C GLU A 71 -7.72 24.55 -9.71
N LEU A 72 -6.40 24.64 -9.54
CA LEU A 72 -5.56 25.52 -10.35
C LEU A 72 -5.66 25.18 -11.84
N LEU A 73 -5.60 23.89 -12.18
CA LEU A 73 -5.71 23.44 -13.57
C LEU A 73 -7.06 23.88 -14.17
N TYR A 74 -8.16 23.70 -13.42
CA TYR A 74 -9.48 24.14 -13.84
C TYR A 74 -9.54 25.67 -14.07
N GLU A 75 -8.97 26.47 -13.17
CA GLU A 75 -8.89 27.93 -13.32
C GLU A 75 -8.15 28.34 -14.61
N TYR A 76 -7.04 27.68 -14.95
CA TYR A 76 -6.27 27.97 -16.15
C TYR A 76 -6.88 27.41 -17.44
N ALA A 77 -7.63 26.31 -17.37
CA ALA A 77 -8.19 25.65 -18.55
C ALA A 77 -9.37 26.41 -19.19
N GLN A 78 -10.00 27.35 -18.48
CA GLN A 78 -11.15 28.15 -18.95
C GLN A 78 -12.28 27.30 -19.58
N SER A 79 -12.45 26.06 -19.12
CA SER A 79 -13.38 25.09 -19.68
C SER A 79 -14.68 25.02 -18.87
N ASP A 80 -15.84 25.01 -19.55
CA ASP A 80 -17.16 24.94 -18.89
C ASP A 80 -17.50 23.57 -18.28
N ASP A 81 -16.73 22.52 -18.58
CA ASP A 81 -17.00 21.14 -18.18
C ASP A 81 -16.48 20.80 -16.77
N LEU A 82 -17.12 21.35 -15.73
CA LEU A 82 -16.84 21.06 -14.31
C LEU A 82 -16.79 19.54 -13.98
N LYS A 83 -17.68 18.75 -14.59
CA LYS A 83 -17.74 17.30 -14.35
C LYS A 83 -16.49 16.57 -14.84
N GLY A 84 -15.83 17.04 -15.91
CA GLY A 84 -14.64 16.38 -16.45
C GLY A 84 -13.46 16.40 -15.47
N PHE A 85 -13.31 17.50 -14.73
CA PHE A 85 -12.22 17.69 -13.77
C PHE A 85 -12.52 17.02 -12.43
N PHE A 86 -13.69 17.30 -11.85
CA PHE A 86 -13.99 16.93 -10.46
C PHE A 86 -14.66 15.56 -10.26
N ASP A 87 -14.99 14.80 -11.32
CA ASP A 87 -15.71 13.53 -11.16
C ASP A 87 -14.89 12.46 -10.41
N SER A 88 -15.18 12.28 -9.13
CA SER A 88 -14.50 11.31 -8.26
C SER A 88 -14.84 9.84 -8.57
N SER A 89 -15.92 9.58 -9.30
CA SER A 89 -16.35 8.23 -9.70
C SER A 89 -15.51 7.68 -10.86
N MET A 90 -14.95 8.59 -11.68
CA MET A 90 -14.01 8.28 -12.74
C MET A 90 -12.56 8.13 -12.23
N LYS A 91 -12.38 7.54 -11.04
CA LYS A 91 -11.06 7.23 -10.46
C LYS A 91 -10.42 5.96 -11.03
N HIS A 92 -11.13 5.21 -11.87
CA HIS A 92 -10.65 3.95 -12.42
C HIS A 92 -9.91 4.16 -13.76
N LYS A 93 -8.68 3.63 -13.85
CA LYS A 93 -7.76 3.59 -15.02
C LYS A 93 -7.10 4.92 -15.40
N ASN A 94 -5.87 5.14 -14.90
CA ASN A 94 -4.75 5.87 -15.54
C ASN A 94 -4.97 7.29 -16.11
N ARG A 95 -6.16 7.89 -15.99
CA ARG A 95 -6.55 9.11 -16.70
C ARG A 95 -6.63 10.36 -15.83
N LYS A 96 -6.49 10.26 -14.51
CA LYS A 96 -6.64 11.38 -13.56
C LYS A 96 -5.35 11.82 -12.84
N ASN A 97 -4.17 11.39 -13.30
CA ASN A 97 -2.97 12.01 -12.77
C ASN A 97 -2.85 13.39 -13.41
N TRP A 98 -3.24 14.44 -12.69
CA TRP A 98 -3.15 15.84 -13.13
C TRP A 98 -1.74 16.16 -13.62
N LYS A 99 -0.71 15.53 -13.03
CA LYS A 99 0.67 15.64 -13.46
C LYS A 99 0.91 15.04 -14.84
N ILE A 100 0.33 13.88 -15.15
CA ILE A 100 0.44 13.26 -16.48
C ILE A 100 -0.28 14.12 -17.53
N GLN A 101 -1.46 14.67 -17.20
CA GLN A 101 -2.18 15.58 -18.11
C GLN A 101 -1.40 16.87 -18.34
N TYR A 102 -0.81 17.43 -17.29
CA TYR A 102 0.05 18.61 -17.38
C TYR A 102 1.31 18.33 -18.20
N ASP A 103 1.98 17.20 -17.96
CA ASP A 103 3.16 16.78 -18.74
C ASP A 103 2.80 16.59 -20.22
N LEU A 104 1.64 15.99 -20.54
CA LEU A 104 1.14 15.87 -21.90
C LEU A 104 0.82 17.23 -22.53
N TYR A 105 0.22 18.15 -21.77
CA TYR A 105 -0.03 19.52 -22.23
C TYR A 105 1.28 20.25 -22.57
N LEU A 106 2.31 20.12 -21.73
CA LEU A 106 3.62 20.72 -21.99
C LEU A 106 4.28 20.15 -23.24
N ILE A 107 4.18 18.83 -23.45
CA ILE A 107 4.69 18.17 -24.66
C ILE A 107 3.96 18.68 -25.90
N ASP A 108 2.63 18.69 -25.87
CA ASP A 108 1.81 19.15 -27.00
C ASP A 108 2.11 20.62 -27.33
N LYS A 109 2.19 21.47 -26.31
CA LYS A 109 2.59 22.87 -26.46
C LYS A 109 3.96 23.01 -27.11
N ALA A 110 4.96 22.26 -26.67
CA ALA A 110 6.32 22.34 -27.22
C ALA A 110 6.43 21.81 -28.66
N VAL A 111 5.55 20.90 -29.08
CA VAL A 111 5.51 20.36 -30.45
C VAL A 111 4.74 21.28 -31.41
N ASN A 112 3.67 21.91 -30.93
CA ASN A 112 2.76 22.73 -31.74
C ASN A 112 3.03 24.25 -31.66
N SER A 113 4.00 24.69 -30.85
CA SER A 113 4.50 26.08 -30.79
C SER A 113 5.74 26.29 -31.66
#